data_AF-A0A3D8H5N2-F1
#
_entry.id   AF-A0A3D8H5N2-F1
#
_cell.length_a   1.000
_cell.length_b   1.000
_cell.length_c   1.000
_cell.angle_alpha   90.00
_cell.angle_beta   90.00
_cell.angle_gamma   90.00
#
_symmetry.space_group_name_H-M   'P 1'
#
loop_
_entity.id
_entity.type
_entity.pdbx_description
1 polymer ?
#
loop_
_entity_poly.entity_id
_entity_poly.type
_entity_poly.pdbx_seq_one_letter_code
_entity_poly.pdbx_strand_id
1 'polypeptide(L)'
;MAGPECNPRVGPRGREYRRLLSQSGLDGETVLGEALQTQAGARSGLFSLAQCLEQPSLLLSQVGSEYPDNAGPRAMRAFVSVLQQDLALSVIAPLTLRLFRDGHAPLPDAQRIFLAPADHPKKTVSRWFQLPGGEGVDEETFVRSAGALTAEWYPVFRRQLGVSPGAYWSSTGLGLGAPFSAVWNRVEPQALCQLAQGWLEQFQNDANQFIDWIPAVFGEQATAIPQRKGCCLKYLLPEGGYCGTCGVHRKERFAALMPQERTTTPGRWQPGQ
;
A
#
# COMPACT_ATOMS: atom_id res chain seq x y z
N MET A 1 -38.69 -3.03 2.23
CA MET A 1 -37.49 -2.61 1.50
C MET A 1 -36.49 -3.75 1.57
N ALA A 2 -36.16 -4.37 0.44
CA ALA A 2 -35.16 -5.42 0.39
C ALA A 2 -33.81 -4.81 0.76
N GLY A 3 -33.12 -5.40 1.75
CA GLY A 3 -31.73 -5.01 2.03
C GLY A 3 -30.86 -5.27 0.80
N PRO A 4 -29.71 -4.59 0.66
CA PRO A 4 -28.81 -4.84 -0.45
C PRO A 4 -28.44 -6.33 -0.43
N GLU A 5 -28.78 -7.05 -1.49
CA GLU A 5 -28.44 -8.46 -1.66
C GLU A 5 -26.93 -8.59 -1.51
N CYS A 6 -26.50 -9.14 -0.37
CA CYS A 6 -25.08 -9.40 -0.14
C CYS A 6 -24.67 -10.47 -1.14
N ASN A 7 -23.77 -10.13 -2.07
CA ASN A 7 -23.12 -11.11 -2.94
C ASN A 7 -22.56 -12.24 -2.06
N PRO A 8 -23.11 -13.47 -2.12
CA PRO A 8 -22.78 -14.54 -1.19
C PRO A 8 -21.32 -15.00 -1.34
N ARG A 9 -20.65 -14.62 -2.43
CA ARG A 9 -19.24 -14.91 -2.70
C ARG A 9 -18.28 -14.01 -1.93
N VAL A 10 -18.75 -12.88 -1.41
CA VAL A 10 -17.90 -11.94 -0.68
C VAL A 10 -17.62 -12.48 0.71
N GLY A 11 -16.35 -12.60 1.05
CA GLY A 11 -15.90 -13.13 2.34
C GLY A 11 -16.29 -12.27 3.55
N PRO A 12 -16.01 -12.76 4.78
CA PRO A 12 -16.38 -12.08 6.02
C PRO A 12 -15.95 -10.61 6.07
N ARG A 13 -14.70 -10.29 5.73
CA ARG A 13 -14.17 -8.93 5.79
C ARG A 13 -14.72 -8.05 4.69
N GLY A 14 -14.89 -8.60 3.48
CA GLY A 14 -15.59 -7.89 2.41
C GLY A 14 -17.03 -7.51 2.81
N ARG A 15 -17.73 -8.36 3.58
CA ARG A 15 -19.08 -8.05 4.09
C ARG A 15 -19.07 -6.97 5.18
N GLU A 16 -18.11 -7.01 6.09
CA GLU A 16 -17.93 -5.94 7.09
C GLU A 16 -17.62 -4.59 6.42
N TYR A 17 -16.78 -4.60 5.40
CA TYR A 17 -16.47 -3.41 4.59
C TYR A 17 -17.71 -2.87 3.89
N ARG A 18 -18.48 -3.72 3.20
CA ARG A 18 -19.74 -3.31 2.56
C ARG A 18 -20.75 -2.75 3.55
N ARG A 19 -20.81 -3.30 4.77
CA ARG A 19 -21.65 -2.76 5.85
C ARG A 19 -21.22 -1.35 6.23
N LEU A 20 -19.92 -1.11 6.44
CA LEU A 20 -19.36 0.21 6.74
C LEU A 20 -19.68 1.23 5.63
N LEU A 21 -19.55 0.83 4.36
CA LEU A 21 -19.91 1.67 3.22
C LEU A 21 -21.41 2.02 3.23
N SER A 22 -22.27 1.03 3.42
CA SER A 22 -23.73 1.24 3.43
C SER A 22 -24.19 2.17 4.56
N GLN A 23 -23.56 2.11 5.73
CA GLN A 23 -23.83 3.01 6.85
C GLN A 23 -23.46 4.47 6.54
N SER A 24 -22.54 4.67 5.60
CA SER A 24 -22.11 5.98 5.12
C SER A 24 -22.80 6.38 3.81
N GLY A 25 -23.82 5.64 3.36
CA GLY A 25 -24.55 5.91 2.11
C GLY A 25 -23.74 5.66 0.83
N LEU A 26 -22.65 4.89 0.91
CA LEU A 26 -21.77 4.60 -0.22
C LEU A 26 -22.14 3.27 -0.88
N ASP A 27 -22.13 3.24 -2.21
CA ASP A 27 -22.25 2.01 -2.99
C ASP A 27 -20.88 1.35 -3.17
N GLY A 28 -20.75 0.09 -2.74
CA GLY A 28 -19.47 -0.62 -2.74
C GLY A 28 -18.95 -0.96 -4.13
N GLU A 29 -19.84 -1.28 -5.07
CA GLU A 29 -19.46 -1.58 -6.46
C GLU A 29 -18.90 -0.35 -7.15
N THR A 30 -19.55 0.81 -6.96
CA THR A 30 -19.09 2.10 -7.49
C THR A 30 -17.74 2.50 -6.91
N VAL A 31 -17.61 2.49 -5.57
CA VAL A 31 -16.36 2.86 -4.88
C VAL A 31 -15.18 2.01 -5.35
N LEU A 32 -15.36 0.68 -5.36
CA LEU A 32 -14.28 -0.24 -5.73
C LEU A 32 -14.02 -0.23 -7.24
N GLY A 33 -15.07 -0.02 -8.05
CA GLY A 33 -14.97 0.16 -9.50
C GLY A 33 -14.14 1.38 -9.87
N GLU A 34 -14.42 2.55 -9.26
CA GLU A 34 -13.66 3.78 -9.43
C GLU A 34 -12.18 3.59 -9.07
N ALA A 35 -11.89 2.96 -7.93
CA ALA A 35 -10.52 2.68 -7.49
C ALA A 35 -9.75 1.75 -8.45
N LEU A 36 -10.47 0.85 -9.14
CA LEU A 36 -9.90 -0.11 -10.10
C LEU A 36 -9.66 0.47 -11.51
N GLN A 37 -10.24 1.62 -11.87
CA GLN A 37 -10.13 2.18 -13.23
C GLN A 37 -8.72 2.65 -13.63
N THR A 38 -7.71 2.45 -12.76
CA THR A 38 -6.33 2.85 -13.03
C THR A 38 -5.60 1.86 -13.96
N GLN A 39 -5.72 2.12 -15.26
CA GLN A 39 -4.85 1.75 -16.40
C GLN A 39 -4.57 0.27 -16.75
N ALA A 40 -5.11 -0.15 -17.89
CA ALA A 40 -4.57 -1.25 -18.71
C ALA A 40 -4.41 -0.76 -20.17
N GLY A 41 -3.23 -0.28 -20.52
CA GLY A 41 -2.79 -0.21 -21.91
C GLY A 41 -2.06 -1.50 -22.29
N ALA A 42 -1.95 -1.79 -23.58
CA ALA A 42 -1.04 -2.84 -24.03
C ALA A 42 0.40 -2.47 -23.63
N ARG A 43 1.06 -3.32 -22.84
CA ARG A 43 2.44 -3.11 -22.37
C ARG A 43 3.29 -4.31 -22.74
N SER A 44 4.52 -4.07 -23.17
CA SER A 44 5.54 -5.10 -23.30
C SER A 44 6.23 -5.33 -21.96
N GLY A 45 6.48 -6.58 -21.60
CA GLY A 45 7.23 -6.97 -20.40
C GLY A 45 8.69 -7.22 -20.73
N LEU A 46 9.60 -6.76 -19.87
CA LEU A 46 11.04 -7.06 -19.92
C LEU A 46 11.36 -8.37 -19.20
N PHE A 47 11.07 -8.41 -17.90
CA PHE A 47 11.35 -9.54 -17.01
C PHE A 47 10.13 -9.83 -16.15
N SER A 48 9.87 -11.09 -15.86
CA SER A 48 8.88 -11.47 -14.85
C SER A 48 9.42 -11.21 -13.43
N LEU A 49 8.53 -11.06 -12.46
CA LEU A 49 8.93 -10.97 -11.06
C LEU A 49 9.67 -12.26 -10.63
N ALA A 50 9.24 -13.43 -11.10
CA ALA A 50 9.93 -14.69 -10.85
C ALA A 50 11.40 -14.65 -11.33
N GLN A 51 11.66 -14.14 -12.54
CA GLN A 51 13.03 -13.96 -13.05
C GLN A 51 13.83 -12.99 -12.18
N CYS A 52 13.23 -11.88 -11.75
CA CYS A 52 13.88 -10.91 -10.87
C CYS A 52 14.14 -11.46 -9.46
N LEU A 53 13.31 -12.39 -8.98
CA LEU A 53 13.51 -13.05 -7.68
C LEU A 53 14.62 -14.09 -7.73
N GLU A 54 14.70 -14.86 -8.83
CA GLU A 54 15.75 -15.85 -9.08
C GLU A 54 17.10 -15.20 -9.39
N GLN A 55 17.10 -14.12 -10.19
CA GLN A 55 18.29 -13.38 -10.60
C GLN A 55 18.13 -11.87 -10.32
N PRO A 56 18.35 -11.41 -9.08
CA PRO A 56 18.13 -10.00 -8.69
C PRO A 56 19.03 -8.99 -9.41
N SER A 57 20.14 -9.44 -9.99
CA SER A 57 21.00 -8.60 -10.82
C SER A 57 20.31 -8.08 -12.08
N LEU A 58 19.24 -8.73 -12.57
CA LEU A 58 18.43 -8.24 -13.69
C LEU A 58 17.81 -6.88 -13.33
N LEU A 59 17.19 -6.78 -12.16
CA LEU A 59 16.55 -5.55 -11.70
C LEU A 59 17.58 -4.44 -11.44
N LEU A 60 18.71 -4.79 -10.82
CA LEU A 60 19.80 -3.83 -10.56
C LEU A 60 20.41 -3.29 -11.86
N SER A 61 20.63 -4.17 -12.85
CA SER A 61 21.18 -3.78 -14.15
C SER A 61 20.20 -2.90 -14.93
N GLN A 62 18.90 -3.21 -14.87
CA GLN A 62 17.87 -2.40 -15.50
C GLN A 62 17.78 -1.00 -14.88
N VAL A 63 17.78 -0.90 -13.56
CA VAL A 63 17.81 0.42 -12.89
C VAL A 63 19.10 1.18 -13.21
N GLY A 64 20.24 0.46 -13.28
CA GLY A 64 21.53 1.07 -13.60
C GLY A 64 21.60 1.64 -15.01
N SER A 65 21.00 0.98 -16.00
CA SER A 65 20.97 1.45 -17.39
C SER A 65 20.01 2.62 -17.59
N GLU A 66 18.93 2.70 -16.81
CA GLU A 66 17.93 3.77 -16.89
C GLU A 66 18.37 5.08 -16.22
N TYR A 67 19.24 5.00 -15.21
CA TYR A 67 19.68 6.15 -14.42
C TYR A 67 21.22 6.24 -14.31
N PRO A 68 21.94 6.40 -15.44
CA PRO A 68 23.41 6.40 -15.45
C PRO A 68 24.02 7.53 -14.61
N ASP A 69 23.34 8.69 -14.54
CA ASP A 69 23.84 9.89 -13.84
C ASP A 69 23.65 9.85 -12.31
N ASN A 70 22.90 8.86 -11.78
CA ASN A 70 22.61 8.68 -10.34
C ASN A 70 23.23 7.38 -9.80
N ALA A 71 24.51 7.14 -10.11
CA ALA A 71 25.21 5.84 -9.97
C ALA A 71 25.55 5.36 -8.54
N GLY A 72 25.06 6.00 -7.48
CA GLY A 72 25.42 5.63 -6.10
C GLY A 72 24.63 4.43 -5.54
N PRO A 73 25.22 3.56 -4.69
CA PRO A 73 24.50 2.47 -4.01
C PRO A 73 23.28 2.92 -3.19
N ARG A 74 23.25 4.18 -2.75
CA ARG A 74 22.09 4.78 -2.07
C ARG A 74 20.95 5.10 -3.05
N ALA A 75 21.26 5.64 -4.22
CA ALA A 75 20.27 5.94 -5.26
C ALA A 75 19.68 4.64 -5.81
N MET A 76 20.52 3.64 -6.09
CA MET A 76 20.07 2.31 -6.50
C MET A 76 19.04 1.70 -5.54
N ARG A 77 19.32 1.72 -4.22
CA ARG A 77 18.37 1.24 -3.21
C ARG A 77 17.07 2.06 -3.18
N ALA A 78 17.14 3.37 -3.44
CA ALA A 78 15.95 4.21 -3.50
C ALA A 78 15.08 3.83 -4.71
N PHE A 79 15.66 3.71 -5.90
CA PHE A 79 14.97 3.26 -7.11
C PHE A 79 14.32 1.89 -6.93
N VAL A 80 15.05 0.92 -6.39
CA VAL A 80 14.50 -0.42 -6.16
C VAL A 80 13.40 -0.41 -5.09
N SER A 81 13.50 0.47 -4.08
CA SER A 81 12.41 0.67 -3.11
C SER A 81 11.16 1.28 -3.77
N VAL A 82 11.33 2.20 -4.72
CA VAL A 82 10.22 2.78 -5.51
C VAL A 82 9.59 1.72 -6.42
N LEU A 83 10.39 0.88 -7.08
CA LEU A 83 9.88 -0.25 -7.87
C LEU A 83 9.12 -1.25 -7.00
N GLN A 84 9.59 -1.51 -5.78
CA GLN A 84 8.85 -2.37 -4.85
C GLN A 84 7.53 -1.73 -4.40
N GLN A 85 7.51 -0.42 -4.18
CA GLN A 85 6.27 0.30 -3.89
C GLN A 85 5.30 0.24 -5.07
N ASP A 86 5.80 0.45 -6.29
CA ASP A 86 5.02 0.32 -7.52
C ASP A 86 4.42 -1.09 -7.64
N LEU A 87 5.20 -2.15 -7.39
CA LEU A 87 4.68 -3.53 -7.37
C LEU A 87 3.48 -3.69 -6.41
N ALA A 88 3.58 -3.13 -5.20
CA ALA A 88 2.49 -3.21 -4.25
C ALA A 88 1.23 -2.44 -4.71
N LEU A 89 1.42 -1.26 -5.31
CA LEU A 89 0.30 -0.38 -5.69
C LEU A 89 -0.30 -0.70 -7.06
N SER A 90 0.46 -1.28 -7.98
CA SER A 90 0.01 -1.59 -9.34
C SER A 90 -0.42 -3.04 -9.53
N VAL A 91 -0.01 -3.94 -8.64
CA VAL A 91 -0.37 -5.36 -8.68
C VAL A 91 -1.20 -5.76 -7.46
N ILE A 92 -0.63 -5.65 -6.25
CA ILE A 92 -1.29 -6.16 -5.03
C ILE A 92 -2.59 -5.39 -4.73
N ALA A 93 -2.57 -4.06 -4.85
CA ALA A 93 -3.73 -3.21 -4.62
C ALA A 93 -4.92 -3.54 -5.53
N PRO A 94 -4.77 -3.59 -6.88
CA PRO A 94 -5.87 -3.98 -7.76
C PRO A 94 -6.44 -5.38 -7.48
N LEU A 95 -5.59 -6.36 -7.10
CA LEU A 95 -6.08 -7.69 -6.75
C LEU A 95 -6.89 -7.67 -5.46
N THR A 96 -6.43 -6.93 -4.45
CA THR A 96 -7.17 -6.76 -3.19
C THR A 96 -8.50 -6.03 -3.41
N LEU A 97 -8.51 -4.98 -4.23
CA LEU A 97 -9.74 -4.28 -4.61
C LEU A 97 -10.73 -5.21 -5.33
N ARG A 98 -10.25 -6.04 -6.27
CA ARG A 98 -11.08 -7.06 -6.94
C ARG A 98 -11.63 -8.08 -5.96
N LEU A 99 -10.84 -8.52 -4.97
CA LEU A 99 -11.33 -9.44 -3.95
C LEU A 99 -12.52 -8.85 -3.18
N PHE A 100 -12.43 -7.59 -2.77
CA PHE A 100 -13.52 -6.92 -2.03
C PHE A 100 -14.76 -6.67 -2.90
N ARG A 101 -14.55 -6.41 -4.21
CA ARG A 101 -15.62 -6.16 -5.17
C ARG A 101 -16.31 -7.46 -5.59
N ASP A 102 -15.54 -8.42 -6.07
CA ASP A 102 -16.06 -9.60 -6.76
C ASP A 102 -16.24 -10.81 -5.80
N GLY A 103 -15.63 -10.75 -4.61
CA GLY A 103 -15.55 -11.85 -3.64
C GLY A 103 -14.45 -12.87 -3.95
N HIS A 104 -13.79 -12.73 -5.10
CA HIS A 104 -12.66 -13.54 -5.51
C HIS A 104 -11.65 -12.72 -6.31
N ALA A 105 -10.38 -13.10 -6.26
CA ALA A 105 -9.33 -12.51 -7.08
C ALA A 105 -8.24 -13.54 -7.37
N PRO A 106 -7.53 -13.47 -8.52
CA PRO A 106 -6.34 -14.27 -8.70
C PRO A 106 -5.25 -13.84 -7.72
N LEU A 107 -4.36 -14.76 -7.37
CA LEU A 107 -3.19 -14.44 -6.56
C LEU A 107 -2.17 -13.60 -7.34
N PRO A 108 -1.29 -12.86 -6.64
CA PRO A 108 -0.20 -12.14 -7.29
C PRO A 108 0.90 -13.12 -7.71
N ASP A 109 0.73 -13.73 -8.88
CA ASP A 109 1.62 -14.75 -9.42
C ASP A 109 2.90 -14.13 -10.02
N ALA A 110 4.05 -14.42 -9.42
CA ALA A 110 5.33 -13.90 -9.84
C ALA A 110 5.72 -14.26 -11.29
N GLN A 111 5.21 -15.36 -11.84
CA GLN A 111 5.44 -15.73 -13.25
C GLN A 111 4.62 -14.87 -14.22
N ARG A 112 3.54 -14.25 -13.73
CA ARG A 112 2.59 -13.47 -14.51
C ARG A 112 2.69 -11.97 -14.27
N ILE A 113 3.51 -11.56 -13.31
CA ILE A 113 3.84 -10.16 -13.02
C ILE A 113 5.09 -9.80 -13.81
N PHE A 114 5.04 -8.73 -14.60
CA PHE A 114 6.14 -8.29 -15.46
C PHE A 114 6.52 -6.84 -15.18
N LEU A 115 7.80 -6.55 -15.32
CA LEU A 115 8.35 -5.20 -15.33
C LEU A 115 8.30 -4.65 -16.76
N ALA A 116 7.66 -3.50 -16.95
CA ALA A 116 7.70 -2.74 -18.19
C ALA A 116 9.01 -1.94 -18.31
N PRO A 117 9.47 -1.64 -19.55
CA PRO A 117 10.50 -0.65 -19.78
C PRO A 117 10.15 0.69 -19.12
N ALA A 118 11.16 1.47 -18.72
CA ALA A 118 10.91 2.86 -18.36
C ALA A 118 10.42 3.64 -19.60
N ASP A 119 9.22 4.19 -19.56
CA ASP A 119 8.73 5.10 -20.59
C ASP A 119 9.55 6.41 -20.57
N HIS A 120 9.69 7.05 -21.74
CA HIS A 120 10.25 8.40 -21.87
C HIS A 120 9.61 9.40 -20.87
N PRO A 121 10.33 10.46 -20.43
CA PRO A 121 10.20 11.10 -19.11
C PRO A 121 8.92 11.92 -18.84
N LYS A 122 7.82 11.68 -19.57
CA LYS A 122 6.58 12.49 -19.48
C LYS A 122 5.34 11.72 -19.03
N LYS A 123 5.43 10.42 -18.74
CA LYS A 123 4.32 9.67 -18.11
C LYS A 123 4.83 8.82 -16.97
N THR A 124 4.42 9.16 -15.75
CA THR A 124 4.53 8.30 -14.56
C THR A 124 3.56 7.14 -14.71
N VAL A 125 3.92 6.15 -15.52
CA VAL A 125 3.16 4.90 -15.66
C VAL A 125 3.76 3.89 -14.70
N SER A 126 2.90 3.16 -13.98
CA SER A 126 3.34 2.01 -13.18
C SER A 126 4.11 1.03 -14.04
N ARG A 127 5.26 0.58 -13.53
CA ARG A 127 6.17 -0.29 -14.28
C ARG A 127 5.82 -1.75 -14.11
N TRP A 128 5.39 -2.16 -12.92
CA TRP A 128 4.87 -3.50 -12.72
C TRP A 128 3.44 -3.62 -13.23
N PHE A 129 3.15 -4.74 -13.87
CA PHE A 129 1.79 -5.11 -14.29
C PHE A 129 1.62 -6.62 -14.25
N GLN A 130 0.40 -7.08 -13.98
CA GLN A 130 0.06 -8.51 -14.01
C GLN A 130 -0.73 -8.83 -15.28
N LEU A 131 -0.33 -9.90 -15.99
CA LEU A 131 -1.08 -10.40 -17.14
C LEU A 131 -2.47 -10.91 -16.72
N PRO A 132 -3.54 -10.58 -17.49
CA PRO A 132 -4.89 -11.09 -17.24
C PRO A 132 -4.95 -12.62 -17.25
N GLY A 133 -5.71 -13.20 -16.32
CA GLY A 133 -5.85 -14.65 -16.12
C GLY A 133 -5.35 -15.09 -14.75
N GLY A 134 -5.35 -16.41 -14.53
CA GLY A 134 -5.17 -17.04 -13.22
C GLY A 134 -6.50 -17.43 -12.59
N GLU A 135 -6.49 -18.49 -11.79
CA GLU A 135 -7.67 -18.96 -11.06
C GLU A 135 -8.00 -17.97 -9.93
N GLY A 136 -9.25 -17.53 -9.86
CA GLY A 136 -9.72 -16.68 -8.79
C GLY A 136 -9.90 -17.49 -7.51
N VAL A 137 -9.35 -17.00 -6.40
CA VAL A 137 -9.48 -17.61 -5.08
C VAL A 137 -10.37 -16.77 -4.17
N ASP A 138 -10.96 -17.40 -3.17
CA ASP A 138 -11.78 -16.75 -2.14
C ASP A 138 -10.93 -15.93 -1.13
N GLU A 139 -11.61 -15.23 -0.22
CA GLU A 139 -10.97 -14.35 0.78
C GLU A 139 -9.97 -15.10 1.66
N GLU A 140 -10.33 -16.28 2.17
CA GLU A 140 -9.47 -17.05 3.07
C GLU A 140 -8.19 -17.50 2.35
N THR A 141 -8.34 -18.07 1.16
CA THR A 141 -7.21 -18.52 0.35
C THR A 141 -6.36 -17.36 -0.14
N PHE A 142 -6.98 -16.22 -0.48
CA PHE A 142 -6.26 -15.02 -0.85
C PHE A 142 -5.39 -14.51 0.29
N VAL A 143 -5.96 -14.35 1.49
CA VAL A 143 -5.24 -13.84 2.67
C VAL A 143 -4.05 -14.72 3.01
N ARG A 144 -4.28 -16.05 3.12
CA ARG A 144 -3.22 -17.02 3.42
C ARG A 144 -2.11 -17.00 2.37
N SER A 145 -2.47 -17.11 1.10
CA SER A 145 -1.50 -17.28 0.02
C SER A 145 -0.78 -15.97 -0.34
N ALA A 146 -1.47 -14.83 -0.39
CA ALA A 146 -0.81 -13.53 -0.63
C ALA A 146 0.09 -13.15 0.55
N GLY A 147 -0.30 -13.50 1.78
CA GLY A 147 0.55 -13.39 2.97
C GLY A 147 1.87 -14.15 2.81
N ALA A 148 1.76 -15.44 2.45
CA ALA A 148 2.92 -16.31 2.22
C ALA A 148 3.80 -15.83 1.05
N LEU A 149 3.22 -15.49 -0.10
CA LEU A 149 3.95 -15.03 -1.29
C LEU A 149 4.75 -13.76 -1.00
N THR A 150 4.13 -12.77 -0.36
CA THR A 150 4.82 -11.52 -0.01
C THR A 150 5.91 -11.72 1.05
N ALA A 151 5.79 -12.73 1.92
CA ALA A 151 6.86 -13.15 2.82
C ALA A 151 7.99 -13.90 2.10
N GLU A 152 7.67 -14.70 1.08
CA GLU A 152 8.65 -15.42 0.27
C GLU A 152 9.53 -14.48 -0.55
N TRP A 153 8.97 -13.39 -1.09
CA TRP A 153 9.73 -12.42 -1.88
C TRP A 153 10.66 -11.54 -1.02
N TYR A 154 10.30 -11.34 0.26
CA TYR A 154 10.97 -10.40 1.16
C TYR A 154 12.48 -10.62 1.31
N PRO A 155 13.01 -11.85 1.53
CA PRO A 155 14.44 -12.09 1.64
C PRO A 155 15.26 -11.58 0.44
N VAL A 156 14.73 -11.71 -0.78
CA VAL A 156 15.40 -11.22 -1.99
C VAL A 156 15.44 -9.69 -1.99
N PHE A 157 14.28 -9.05 -1.80
CA PHE A 157 14.19 -7.59 -1.73
C PHE A 157 15.07 -7.00 -0.62
N ARG A 158 15.13 -7.67 0.52
CA ARG A 158 15.90 -7.22 1.68
C ARG A 158 17.41 -7.41 1.50
N ARG A 159 17.83 -8.64 1.21
CA ARG A 159 19.24 -9.05 1.29
C ARG A 159 20.00 -8.77 0.01
N GLN A 160 19.38 -8.96 -1.15
CA GLN A 160 20.05 -8.88 -2.45
C GLN A 160 19.81 -7.52 -3.14
N LEU A 161 18.62 -6.95 -2.95
CA LEU A 161 18.21 -5.68 -3.55
C LEU A 161 18.33 -4.48 -2.60
N GLY A 162 18.61 -4.72 -1.31
CA GLY A 162 18.90 -3.68 -0.32
C GLY A 162 17.71 -2.84 0.13
N VAL A 163 16.47 -3.27 -0.15
CA VAL A 163 15.25 -2.60 0.33
C VAL A 163 15.18 -2.72 1.85
N SER A 164 14.81 -1.63 2.52
CA SER A 164 14.65 -1.66 3.98
C SER A 164 13.38 -2.42 4.38
N PRO A 165 13.34 -3.06 5.56
CA PRO A 165 12.12 -3.74 6.04
C PRO A 165 10.93 -2.78 6.06
N GLY A 166 11.16 -1.55 6.54
CA GLY A 166 10.13 -0.52 6.60
C GLY A 166 9.59 -0.14 5.22
N ALA A 167 10.45 0.02 4.21
CA ALA A 167 9.98 0.31 2.85
C ALA A 167 9.19 -0.86 2.26
N TYR A 168 9.73 -2.08 2.37
CA TYR A 168 9.10 -3.27 1.84
C TYR A 168 7.71 -3.50 2.44
N TRP A 169 7.65 -3.66 3.77
CA TRP A 169 6.44 -4.07 4.47
C TRP A 169 5.38 -2.98 4.52
N SER A 170 5.77 -1.71 4.62
CA SER A 170 4.78 -0.63 4.57
C SER A 170 4.19 -0.45 3.17
N SER A 171 4.96 -0.66 2.10
CA SER A 171 4.42 -0.68 0.73
C SER A 171 3.48 -1.87 0.53
N THR A 172 3.87 -3.06 0.96
CA THR A 172 3.02 -4.25 0.91
C THR A 172 1.72 -4.02 1.69
N GLY A 173 1.79 -3.43 2.88
CA GLY A 173 0.62 -3.04 3.67
C GLY A 173 -0.29 -2.03 2.98
N LEU A 174 0.26 -1.07 2.23
CA LEU A 174 -0.54 -0.16 1.40
C LEU A 174 -1.27 -0.91 0.28
N GLY A 175 -0.58 -1.83 -0.39
CA GLY A 175 -1.18 -2.68 -1.43
C GLY A 175 -2.33 -3.53 -0.87
N LEU A 176 -2.08 -4.25 0.21
CA LEU A 176 -3.08 -5.08 0.89
C LEU A 176 -4.20 -4.25 1.53
N GLY A 177 -3.94 -3.00 1.90
CA GLY A 177 -4.92 -2.07 2.50
C GLY A 177 -5.65 -1.19 1.48
N ALA A 178 -5.51 -1.43 0.18
CA ALA A 178 -6.04 -0.54 -0.87
C ALA A 178 -7.55 -0.26 -0.79
N PRO A 179 -8.45 -1.23 -0.47
CA PRO A 179 -9.87 -0.93 -0.30
C PRO A 179 -10.16 0.17 0.71
N PHE A 180 -9.43 0.20 1.82
CA PHE A 180 -9.63 1.21 2.87
C PHE A 180 -9.11 2.58 2.43
N SER A 181 -8.04 2.61 1.64
CA SER A 181 -7.55 3.86 1.04
C SER A 181 -8.56 4.47 0.07
N ALA A 182 -9.43 3.68 -0.58
CA ALA A 182 -10.42 4.18 -1.52
C ALA A 182 -11.52 5.03 -0.86
N VAL A 183 -11.71 4.89 0.46
CA VAL A 183 -12.76 5.57 1.23
C VAL A 183 -12.23 6.34 2.43
N TRP A 184 -10.93 6.61 2.45
CA TRP A 184 -10.20 7.23 3.56
C TRP A 184 -10.85 8.51 4.13
N ASN A 185 -11.59 9.28 3.32
CA ASN A 185 -12.27 10.51 3.72
C ASN A 185 -13.81 10.46 3.52
N ARG A 186 -14.39 9.27 3.30
CA ARG A 186 -15.81 9.11 2.95
C ARG A 186 -16.63 8.32 3.98
N VAL A 187 -15.97 7.75 4.99
CA VAL A 187 -16.61 6.93 6.03
C VAL A 187 -16.12 7.35 7.41
N GLU A 188 -16.77 6.84 8.46
CA GLU A 188 -16.35 7.06 9.85
C GLU A 188 -14.90 6.55 10.05
N PRO A 189 -13.95 7.46 10.40
CA PRO A 189 -12.53 7.10 10.43
C PRO A 189 -12.16 5.99 11.41
N GLN A 190 -12.74 5.98 12.62
CA GLN A 190 -12.35 5.05 13.66
C GLN A 190 -12.71 3.60 13.28
N ALA A 191 -13.91 3.40 12.73
CA ALA A 191 -14.40 2.12 12.22
C ALA A 191 -13.59 1.67 11.01
N LEU A 192 -13.22 2.58 10.10
CA LEU A 192 -12.35 2.25 8.97
C LEU A 192 -10.97 1.79 9.44
N CYS A 193 -10.36 2.51 10.39
CA CYS A 193 -9.06 2.15 10.93
C CYS A 193 -9.08 0.78 11.62
N GLN A 194 -10.10 0.49 12.43
CA GLN A 194 -10.26 -0.82 13.08
C GLN A 194 -10.39 -1.95 12.06
N LEU A 195 -11.22 -1.75 11.03
CA LEU A 195 -11.43 -2.76 10.00
C LEU A 195 -10.16 -2.97 9.16
N ALA A 196 -9.46 -1.90 8.80
CA ALA A 196 -8.22 -1.96 8.04
C ALA A 196 -7.09 -2.65 8.83
N GLN A 197 -6.98 -2.37 10.13
CA GLN A 197 -6.00 -3.02 11.00
C GLN A 197 -6.30 -4.52 11.15
N GLY A 198 -7.54 -4.87 11.46
CA GLY A 198 -7.97 -6.28 11.59
C GLY A 198 -7.93 -7.06 10.27
N TRP A 199 -7.99 -6.37 9.12
CA TRP A 199 -7.69 -6.97 7.82
C TRP A 199 -6.23 -7.36 7.69
N LEU A 200 -5.31 -6.41 7.93
CA LEU A 200 -3.87 -6.62 7.75
C LEU A 200 -3.30 -7.66 8.72
N GLU A 201 -3.84 -7.77 9.92
CA GLU A 201 -3.43 -8.78 10.92
C GLU A 201 -3.61 -10.23 10.45
N GLN A 202 -4.50 -10.48 9.48
CA GLN A 202 -4.77 -11.86 9.04
C GLN A 202 -3.71 -12.43 8.09
N PHE A 203 -2.88 -11.60 7.46
CA PHE A 203 -1.91 -12.05 6.45
C PHE A 203 -0.71 -12.79 7.04
N GLN A 204 -0.55 -12.81 8.37
CA GLN A 204 0.55 -13.49 9.07
C GLN A 204 1.95 -13.11 8.53
N ASN A 205 2.09 -11.87 8.04
CA ASN A 205 3.35 -11.28 7.61
C ASN A 205 3.60 -9.97 8.38
N ASP A 206 4.77 -9.37 8.22
CA ASP A 206 5.12 -8.19 9.03
C ASP A 206 4.42 -6.90 8.56
N ALA A 207 3.58 -6.92 7.52
CA ALA A 207 2.96 -5.70 6.98
C ALA A 207 2.21 -4.90 8.06
N ASN A 208 1.47 -5.59 8.94
CA ASN A 208 0.72 -5.01 10.05
C ASN A 208 1.60 -4.33 11.12
N GLN A 209 2.89 -4.64 11.17
CA GLN A 209 3.84 -3.97 12.07
C GLN A 209 4.38 -2.66 11.48
N PHE A 210 4.31 -2.51 10.16
CA PHE A 210 4.90 -1.40 9.42
C PHE A 210 3.88 -0.40 8.86
N ILE A 211 2.59 -0.63 9.08
CA ILE A 211 1.52 0.30 8.74
C ILE A 211 0.50 0.35 9.88
N ASP A 212 0.17 1.56 10.31
CA ASP A 212 -0.91 1.82 11.26
C ASP A 212 -1.99 2.61 10.54
N TRP A 213 -3.25 2.25 10.71
CA TRP A 213 -4.36 3.10 10.30
C TRP A 213 -4.75 4.01 11.44
N ILE A 214 -4.66 5.32 11.22
CA ILE A 214 -4.97 6.30 12.25
C ILE A 214 -6.08 7.24 11.80
N PRO A 215 -7.00 7.61 12.71
CA PRO A 215 -7.88 8.74 12.47
C PRO A 215 -7.03 10.03 12.45
N ALA A 216 -7.33 10.91 11.52
CA ALA A 216 -6.71 12.22 11.37
C ALA A 216 -7.76 13.23 10.90
N VAL A 217 -7.58 14.49 11.28
CA VAL A 217 -8.42 15.59 10.83
C VAL A 217 -7.57 16.53 9.99
N PHE A 218 -7.97 16.78 8.75
CA PHE A 218 -7.34 17.76 7.86
C PHE A 218 -8.31 18.90 7.61
N GLY A 219 -8.08 20.05 8.24
CA GLY A 219 -9.06 21.14 8.26
C GLY A 219 -10.31 20.69 9.00
N GLU A 220 -11.46 20.67 8.31
CA GLU A 220 -12.73 20.19 8.86
C GLU A 220 -13.04 18.73 8.47
N GLN A 221 -12.19 18.11 7.65
CA GLN A 221 -12.42 16.77 7.14
C GLN A 221 -11.82 15.72 8.07
N ALA A 222 -12.67 14.87 8.65
CA ALA A 222 -12.25 13.67 9.37
C ALA A 222 -11.87 12.57 8.36
N THR A 223 -10.75 11.90 8.61
CA THR A 223 -10.11 10.98 7.66
C THR A 223 -9.44 9.82 8.38
N ALA A 224 -9.32 8.68 7.73
CA ALA A 224 -8.57 7.52 8.18
C ALA A 224 -7.40 7.30 7.22
N ILE A 225 -6.18 7.57 7.69
CA ILE A 225 -4.99 7.54 6.85
C ILE A 225 -4.06 6.37 7.21
N PRO A 226 -3.46 5.70 6.21
CA PRO A 226 -2.39 4.76 6.46
C PRO A 226 -1.10 5.51 6.83
N GLN A 227 -0.63 5.29 8.04
CA GLN A 227 0.63 5.78 8.56
C GLN A 227 1.71 4.70 8.45
N ARG A 228 2.73 4.95 7.63
CA ARG A 228 3.87 4.04 7.46
C ARG A 228 4.87 4.19 8.60
N LYS A 229 5.25 3.08 9.24
CA LYS A 229 6.35 3.00 10.22
C LYS A 229 7.66 2.62 9.53
N GLY A 230 8.78 3.16 10.00
CA GLY A 230 10.10 2.69 9.56
C GLY A 230 10.46 2.95 8.09
N CYS A 231 9.60 3.61 7.30
CA CYS A 231 9.91 4.07 5.93
C CYS A 231 10.92 5.25 5.92
N CYS A 232 11.65 5.46 7.02
CA CYS A 232 12.49 6.61 7.33
C CYS A 232 13.83 6.66 6.58
N LEU A 233 13.91 6.10 5.39
CA LEU A 233 14.86 6.69 4.46
C LEU A 233 14.27 8.08 4.18
N LYS A 234 15.07 9.12 4.39
CA LYS A 234 14.85 10.48 3.90
C LYS A 234 14.70 10.43 2.38
N TYR A 235 13.66 9.76 1.85
CA TYR A 235 13.59 9.21 0.51
C TYR A 235 13.49 10.36 -0.47
N LEU A 236 14.67 10.82 -0.84
CA LEU A 236 15.03 11.36 -2.12
C LEU A 236 14.24 10.56 -3.16
N LEU A 237 13.21 11.19 -3.70
CA LEU A 237 12.63 10.76 -4.96
C LEU A 237 13.77 10.74 -5.99
N PRO A 238 13.68 9.94 -7.06
CA PRO A 238 14.66 9.97 -8.15
C PRO A 238 15.10 11.37 -8.60
N GLU A 239 14.15 12.30 -8.57
CA GLU A 239 14.28 13.73 -8.89
C GLU A 239 14.78 14.63 -7.74
N GLY A 240 15.09 14.09 -6.56
CA GLY A 240 15.64 14.85 -5.43
C GLY A 240 14.65 15.27 -4.34
N GLY A 241 13.34 15.04 -4.52
CA GLY A 241 12.28 15.44 -3.58
C GLY A 241 12.06 14.49 -2.39
N TYR A 242 11.09 14.76 -1.51
CA TYR A 242 10.74 13.85 -0.39
C TYR A 242 9.31 13.32 -0.53
N CYS A 243 9.08 12.03 -0.25
CA CYS A 243 7.80 11.35 -0.48
C CYS A 243 6.62 11.73 0.44
N GLY A 244 6.72 12.78 1.28
CA GLY A 244 5.64 13.35 2.11
C GLY A 244 5.03 12.46 3.21
N THR A 245 5.18 11.14 3.14
CA THR A 245 4.50 10.13 3.96
C THR A 245 5.30 9.68 5.20
N CYS A 246 6.45 10.30 5.48
CA CYS A 246 7.36 9.83 6.51
C CYS A 246 6.93 10.17 7.95
N GLY A 247 7.15 9.25 8.89
CA GLY A 247 6.90 9.42 10.32
C GLY A 247 7.90 10.33 11.08
N VAL A 248 8.88 10.94 10.40
CA VAL A 248 9.86 11.83 11.06
C VAL A 248 9.19 13.13 11.55
N HIS A 249 8.20 13.64 10.82
CA HIS A 249 7.40 14.79 11.25
C HIS A 249 6.21 14.40 12.14
N ARG A 250 6.22 13.20 12.76
CA ARG A 250 5.13 12.74 13.63
C ARG A 250 4.79 13.77 14.71
N LYS A 251 5.79 14.32 15.42
CA LYS A 251 5.55 15.27 16.52
C LYS A 251 5.05 16.64 16.03
N GLU A 252 5.60 17.14 14.93
CA GLU A 252 5.23 18.45 14.37
C GLU A 252 3.85 18.41 13.69
N ARG A 253 3.54 17.34 12.95
CA ARG A 253 2.20 17.14 12.38
C ARG A 253 1.16 16.94 13.48
N PHE A 254 1.37 16.05 14.44
CA PHE A 254 0.40 15.89 15.54
C PHE A 254 0.23 17.17 16.37
N ALA A 255 1.29 17.97 16.54
CA ALA A 255 1.20 19.27 17.22
C ALA A 255 0.45 20.34 16.41
N ALA A 256 0.50 20.29 15.08
CA ALA A 256 -0.23 21.20 14.19
C ALA A 256 -1.67 20.73 13.86
N LEU A 257 -1.96 19.43 14.01
CA LEU A 257 -3.24 18.80 13.66
C LEU A 257 -4.24 18.75 14.83
N MET A 258 -3.84 19.15 16.03
CA MET A 258 -4.73 19.29 17.18
C MET A 258 -4.98 20.78 17.45
N PRO A 259 -6.22 21.29 17.40
CA PRO A 259 -6.55 22.58 17.97
C PRO A 259 -6.20 22.52 19.46
N GLN A 260 -5.15 23.24 19.87
CA GLN A 260 -4.89 23.44 21.29
C GLN A 260 -5.96 24.39 21.83
N GLU A 261 -7.07 23.85 22.31
CA GLU A 261 -7.69 24.46 23.49
C GLU A 261 -6.85 24.08 24.71
N ARG A 262 -5.70 24.74 24.84
CA ARG A 262 -4.99 24.80 26.11
C ARG A 262 -5.66 25.83 27.01
N THR A 263 -6.78 25.46 27.62
CA THR A 263 -7.05 25.97 28.97
C THR A 263 -6.29 25.08 29.94
N THR A 264 -5.12 25.52 30.36
CA THR A 264 -4.57 25.18 31.68
C THR A 264 -3.40 26.11 31.95
N THR A 265 -3.64 26.97 32.94
CA THR A 265 -2.69 27.86 33.61
C THR A 265 -1.34 27.16 33.83
N PRO A 266 -0.20 27.78 33.50
CA PRO A 266 1.10 27.14 33.68
C PRO A 266 1.40 26.95 35.18
N GLY A 267 1.35 25.70 35.63
CA GLY A 267 1.87 25.31 36.94
C GLY A 267 3.38 25.57 37.00
N ARG A 268 3.78 26.46 37.90
CA ARG A 268 5.19 26.75 38.19
C ARG A 268 5.88 25.50 38.72
N TRP A 269 7.02 25.17 38.13
CA TRP A 269 7.96 24.18 38.64
C TRP A 269 8.70 24.76 39.87
N GLN A 270 8.73 24.05 40.99
CA GLN A 270 9.57 24.38 42.14
C GLN A 270 10.69 23.33 42.28
N PRO A 271 11.98 23.73 42.28
CA PRO A 271 13.07 22.85 42.69
C PRO A 271 13.06 22.68 44.21
N GLY A 272 13.26 21.45 44.68
CA GLY A 272 13.17 21.09 46.08
C GLY A 272 14.25 21.73 46.98
N GLN A 273 13.83 21.97 48.22
CA GLN A 273 14.56 21.70 49.46
C GLN A 273 13.59 21.12 50.47
#